data_AF-A0A6L7XMY7-F1
#
_entry.id   AF-A0A6L7XMY7-F1
#
_cell.length_a   1.000
_cell.length_b   1.000
_cell.length_c   1.000
_cell.angle_alpha   90.00
_cell.angle_beta   90.00
_cell.angle_gamma   90.00
#
_symmetry.space_group_name_H-M   'P 1'
#
loop_
_entity.id
_entity.type
_entity.pdbx_description
1 polymer ?
#
loop_
_entity_poly.entity_id
_entity_poly.type
_entity_poly.pdbx_seq_one_letter_code
_entity_poly.pdbx_strand_id
1 'polypeptide(L)'
;RLAEGEATVGLISRPFPISFAAVSKHLGVLERAGLVTREARGRERVCRLNPAALGDARAWLAFHQRFWAERLDALDAMVGQNSGEPD
;
A
#
# COMPACT_ATOMS: atom_id res chain seq x y z
N ARG A 1 0.82 -0.79 -14.41
CA ARG A 1 0.08 0.29 -15.10
C ARG A 1 0.03 1.59 -14.31
N LEU A 2 -0.72 1.72 -13.20
CA LEU A 2 -0.73 2.98 -12.43
C LEU A 2 0.64 3.37 -11.82
N ALA A 3 1.48 2.38 -11.54
CA ALA A 3 2.86 2.58 -11.12
C ALA A 3 3.77 3.13 -12.24
N GLU A 4 3.42 2.91 -13.51
CA GLU A 4 4.19 3.37 -14.67
C GLU A 4 3.72 4.75 -15.16
N GLY A 5 2.55 5.22 -14.72
CA GLY A 5 1.98 6.49 -15.13
C GLY A 5 0.46 6.56 -15.02
N GLU A 6 -0.12 7.59 -15.63
CA GLU A 6 -1.56 7.83 -15.68
C GLU A 6 -2.26 6.78 -16.56
N ALA A 7 -3.46 6.36 -16.15
CA ALA A 7 -4.24 5.38 -16.91
C ALA A 7 -5.74 5.62 -16.77
N THR A 8 -6.51 5.34 -17.82
CA THR A 8 -7.97 5.41 -17.75
C THR A 8 -8.54 4.25 -16.93
N VAL A 9 -9.71 4.44 -16.32
CA VAL A 9 -10.39 3.37 -15.57
C VAL A 9 -10.59 2.11 -16.43
N GLY A 10 -10.90 2.29 -17.73
CA GLY A 10 -11.05 1.19 -18.67
C GLY A 10 -9.74 0.44 -18.93
N LEU A 11 -8.59 1.12 -18.99
CA LEU A 11 -7.29 0.46 -19.10
C LEU A 11 -6.90 -0.25 -17.79
N ILE A 12 -7.25 0.33 -16.65
CA ILE A 12 -7.02 -0.25 -15.32
C ILE A 12 -7.86 -1.51 -15.13
N SER A 13 -9.08 -1.57 -15.68
CA SER A 13 -9.96 -2.72 -15.46
C SER A 13 -9.58 -3.97 -16.26
N ARG A 14 -8.96 -3.81 -17.44
CA ARG A 14 -8.62 -4.92 -18.37
C ARG A 14 -7.91 -6.14 -17.73
N PRO A 15 -6.88 -5.97 -16.87
CA PRO A 15 -6.15 -7.12 -16.32
C PRO A 15 -6.87 -7.83 -15.16
N PHE A 16 -7.98 -7.30 -14.64
CA PHE A 16 -8.63 -7.87 -13.46
C PHE A 16 -9.87 -8.72 -13.85
N PRO A 17 -10.01 -9.95 -13.35
CA PRO A 17 -11.16 -10.81 -13.61
C PRO A 17 -12.36 -10.44 -12.73
N ILE A 18 -12.67 -9.14 -12.62
CA ILE A 18 -13.81 -8.62 -11.86
C ILE A 18 -14.56 -7.58 -12.70
N SER A 19 -15.79 -7.24 -12.29
CA SER A 19 -16.59 -6.28 -13.03
C SER A 19 -15.95 -4.87 -13.02
N PHE A 20 -16.24 -4.09 -14.07
CA PHE A 20 -15.85 -2.69 -14.13
C PHE A 20 -16.34 -1.88 -12.92
N ALA A 21 -17.54 -2.19 -12.43
CA ALA A 21 -18.11 -1.56 -11.24
C ALA A 21 -17.29 -1.89 -9.98
N ALA A 22 -16.80 -3.12 -9.83
CA ALA A 22 -15.94 -3.51 -8.72
C ALA A 22 -14.60 -2.75 -8.77
N VAL A 23 -13.94 -2.71 -9.94
CA VAL A 23 -12.71 -1.90 -10.14
C VAL A 23 -12.96 -0.44 -9.79
N SER A 24 -14.07 0.14 -10.27
CA SER A 24 -14.45 1.52 -9.98
C SER A 24 -14.69 1.76 -8.48
N LYS A 25 -15.27 0.79 -7.77
CA LYS A 25 -15.45 0.85 -6.30
C LYS A 25 -14.10 0.84 -5.57
N HIS A 26 -13.18 -0.03 -5.94
CA HIS A 26 -11.83 -0.07 -5.36
C HIS A 26 -11.07 1.23 -5.62
N LEU A 27 -11.11 1.70 -6.86
CA LEU A 27 -10.60 3.00 -7.25
C LEU A 27 -11.23 4.09 -6.36
N GLY A 28 -12.54 4.04 -6.11
CA GLY A 28 -13.29 4.89 -5.16
C GLY A 28 -12.67 4.96 -3.78
N VAL A 29 -12.36 3.79 -3.21
CA VAL A 29 -11.72 3.68 -1.89
C VAL A 29 -10.32 4.29 -1.91
N LEU A 30 -9.52 4.00 -2.93
CA LEU A 30 -8.15 4.53 -3.05
C LEU A 30 -8.11 6.06 -3.20
N GLU A 31 -9.09 6.65 -3.87
CA GLU A 31 -9.23 8.12 -3.96
C GLU A 31 -9.62 8.74 -2.62
N ARG A 32 -10.56 8.14 -1.89
CA ARG A 32 -10.91 8.61 -0.54
C ARG A 32 -9.74 8.49 0.44
N ALA A 33 -8.87 7.49 0.26
CA ALA A 33 -7.65 7.34 1.02
C ALA A 33 -6.51 8.29 0.56
N GLY A 34 -6.74 9.12 -0.45
CA GLY A 34 -5.74 10.04 -1.00
C GLY A 34 -4.62 9.39 -1.82
N LEU A 35 -4.67 8.07 -2.04
CA LEU A 35 -3.63 7.30 -2.73
C LEU A 35 -3.70 7.44 -4.26
N VAL A 36 -4.89 7.74 -4.79
CA VAL A 36 -5.14 7.92 -6.22
C VAL A 36 -5.90 9.22 -6.44
N THR A 37 -5.57 9.97 -7.49
CA THR A 37 -6.40 11.08 -7.98
C THR A 37 -7.14 10.64 -9.24
N ARG A 38 -8.36 11.17 -9.44
CA ARG A 38 -9.12 11.01 -10.68
C ARG A 38 -9.51 12.34 -11.27
N GLU A 39 -9.24 12.49 -12.56
CA GLU A 39 -9.61 13.67 -13.33
C GLU A 39 -10.48 13.27 -14.52
N ALA A 40 -11.48 14.10 -14.81
CA ALA A 40 -12.28 13.94 -16.02
C ALA A 40 -11.53 14.56 -17.20
N ARG A 41 -11.19 13.74 -18.21
CA ARG A 41 -10.60 14.19 -19.46
C ARG A 41 -11.53 13.82 -20.61
N GLY A 42 -12.44 14.74 -20.93
CA GLY A 42 -13.53 14.49 -21.88
C GLY A 42 -14.50 13.43 -21.35
N ARG A 43 -14.67 12.33 -22.09
CA ARG A 43 -15.57 11.22 -21.72
C ARG A 43 -14.89 10.18 -20.82
N GLU A 44 -13.58 10.28 -20.62
CA GLU A 44 -12.80 9.31 -19.85
C GLU A 44 -12.43 9.87 -18.48
N ARG A 45 -12.31 8.96 -17.49
CA ARG A 45 -11.70 9.28 -16.20
C ARG A 45 -10.28 8.73 -16.18
N VAL A 46 -9.31 9.64 -16.07
CA VAL A 46 -7.90 9.32 -15.94
C VAL A 46 -7.56 9.23 -14.45
N CYS A 47 -6.86 8.18 -14.06
CA CYS A 47 -6.39 7.96 -12.71
C CYS A 47 -4.87 8.11 -12.65
N ARG A 48 -4.36 8.65 -11.53
CA ARG A 48 -2.93 8.74 -11.23
C ARG A 48 -2.67 8.36 -9.78
N LEU A 49 -1.51 7.77 -9.49
CA LEU A 49 -1.05 7.63 -8.10
C LEU A 49 -0.68 9.00 -7.52
N ASN A 50 -0.94 9.19 -6.23
CA ASN A 50 -0.45 10.33 -5.47
C ASN A 50 0.88 9.96 -4.77
N PRO A 51 2.03 10.44 -5.25
CA PRO A 51 3.33 10.05 -4.70
C PRO A 51 3.53 10.50 -3.24
N ALA A 52 2.92 11.62 -2.85
CA ALA A 52 3.03 12.14 -1.49
C ALA A 52 2.33 11.21 -0.49
N ALA A 53 1.06 10.86 -0.74
CA ALA A 53 0.31 9.96 0.13
C ALA A 53 0.93 8.55 0.21
N LEU A 54 1.51 8.07 -0.89
CA LEU A 54 2.30 6.82 -0.90
C LEU A 54 3.58 6.93 -0.07
N GLY A 55 4.23 8.09 -0.09
CA GLY A 55 5.40 8.40 0.75
C GLY A 55 5.06 8.33 2.23
N ASP A 56 3.94 8.94 2.65
CA ASP A 56 3.47 8.93 4.03
C ASP A 56 3.14 7.52 4.51
N ALA A 57 2.41 6.75 3.69
CA ALA A 57 2.10 5.35 3.98
C ALA A 57 3.38 4.50 4.13
N ARG A 58 4.38 4.71 3.25
CA ARG A 58 5.68 4.03 3.34
C ARG A 58 6.44 4.42 4.61
N ALA A 59 6.45 5.69 4.97
CA ALA A 59 7.11 6.18 6.18
C ALA A 59 6.49 5.57 7.44
N TRP A 60 5.16 5.51 7.50
CA TRP A 60 4.42 4.87 8.58
C TRP A 60 4.74 3.38 8.69
N LEU A 61 4.74 2.65 7.57
CA LEU A 61 5.13 1.23 7.55
C LEU A 61 6.57 1.02 8.03
N ALA A 62 7.52 1.85 7.57
CA ALA A 62 8.92 1.75 7.97
C ALA A 62 9.12 2.03 9.47
N PHE A 63 8.36 2.96 10.04
CA PHE A 63 8.36 3.20 11.48
C PHE A 63 7.92 1.94 12.25
N HIS A 64 6.80 1.33 11.87
CA HIS A 64 6.31 0.12 12.54
C HIS A 64 7.23 -1.08 12.36
N GLN A 65 7.84 -1.25 11.18
CA GLN A 65 8.82 -2.31 10.96
C GLN A 65 10.01 -2.20 11.92
N ARG A 66 10.57 -1.00 12.09
CA ARG A 66 11.67 -0.78 13.04
C ARG A 66 11.23 -1.04 14.48
N PHE A 67 10.06 -0.51 14.86
CA PHE A 67 9.50 -0.72 16.19
C PHE A 67 9.36 -2.21 16.53
N TRP A 68 8.81 -3.01 15.61
CA TRP A 68 8.65 -4.45 15.85
C TRP A 68 9.97 -5.21 15.80
N ALA A 69 10.89 -4.86 14.90
CA ALA A 69 12.20 -5.48 14.84
C ALA A 69 12.97 -5.32 16.17
N GLU A 70 13.05 -4.09 16.70
CA GLU A 70 13.73 -3.81 17.97
C GLU A 70 13.13 -4.60 19.15
N ARG A 71 11.79 -4.76 19.16
CA ARG A 71 11.10 -5.53 20.20
C ARG A 71 11.35 -7.02 20.10
N LEU A 72 11.41 -7.55 18.88
CA LEU A 72 11.69 -8.96 18.64
C LEU A 72 13.16 -9.29 18.95
N ASP A 73 14.09 -8.42 18.55
CA ASP A 73 15.53 -8.58 18.87
C ASP A 73 15.75 -8.61 20.39
N ALA A 74 15.06 -7.74 21.14
CA ALA A 74 15.11 -7.73 22.60
C ALA A 74 14.53 -9.02 23.23
N LEU A 75 13.43 -9.53 22.67
CA LEU A 75 12.82 -10.78 23.12
C LEU A 75 13.75 -11.98 22.86
N ASP A 76 14.34 -12.06 21.67
CA ASP A 76 15.28 -13.11 21.29
C ASP A 76 16.50 -13.11 22.21
N ALA A 77 17.01 -11.93 22.57
CA ALA A 77 18.11 -11.80 23.51
C ALA A 77 17.75 -12.34 24.92
N MET A 78 16.52 -12.12 25.39
CA MET A 78 16.06 -12.64 26.70
C MET A 78 15.88 -14.15 26.69
N VAL A 79 15.30 -14.70 25.63
CA VAL A 79 15.10 -16.16 25.49
C VAL A 79 16.44 -16.88 25.32
N GLY A 80 17.36 -16.32 24.54
CA GLY A 80 18.72 -16.85 24.36
C GLY A 80 19.51 -16.89 25.67
N GLN A 81 19.36 -15.87 26.54
CA GLN A 81 19.97 -15.84 27.87
C GLN A 81 19.38 -16.90 28.82
N ASN A 82 18.09 -17.22 28.68
CA ASN A 82 17.42 -18.23 29.51
C ASN A 82 17.64 -19.68 29.04
N SER A 83 18.32 -19.88 27.90
CA SER A 83 18.65 -21.21 27.36
C SER A 83 20.04 -21.71 27.80
N GLY A 84 20.76 -20.92 28.60
CA GLY A 84 22.06 -21.26 29.18
C GLY A 84 21.95 -21.59 30.66
N GLU A 85 21.19 -22.63 31.01
CA GLU A 85 21.26 -23.24 32.35
C GLU A 85 22.19 -24.46 32.24
N PRO A 86 23.39 -24.45 32.86
CA PRO A 86 24.24 -25.63 32.92
C PRO A 86 23.71 -26.56 34.02
N ASP A 87 23.45 -27.82 33.62
CA ASP A 87 23.22 -28.97 34.50
C ASP A 87 24.40 -29.19 35.47
#